data_AF-A0A354YVU5-F1
#
_entry.id   AF-A0A354YVU5-F1
#
_cell.length_a   1.000
_cell.length_b   1.000
_cell.length_c   1.000
_cell.angle_alpha   90.00
_cell.angle_beta   90.00
_cell.angle_gamma   90.00
#
_symmetry.space_group_name_H-M   'P 1'
#
loop_
_entity.id
_entity.type
_entity.pdbx_description
1 polymer ?
#
loop_
_entity_poly.entity_id
_entity_poly.type
_entity_poly.pdbx_seq_one_letter_code
_entity_poly.pdbx_strand_id
1 'polypeptide(L)'
;RLQKLPGIKIYGSFPRLAVISFNIKGLEHALLGSILCFEAGIGVRTGCFCAQGYVRNLLGIDAESISGIYEGKEPALLPGMLRISLAAYNTREEIDRLLQWLERIIAHQTDFKKNYHFSPSVGAYIPRQWPRQAKTRWPFILPGWS
;
A
#
# COMPACT_ATOMS: atom_id res chain seq x y z
N ARG A 1 -8.40 3.28 16.93
CA ARG A 1 -9.29 3.55 15.78
C ARG A 1 -9.01 2.60 14.63
N LEU A 2 -7.77 2.50 14.12
CA LEU A 2 -7.40 1.56 13.06
C LEU A 2 -7.77 0.09 13.34
N GLN A 3 -7.56 -0.41 14.56
CA GLN A 3 -7.95 -1.78 14.97
C GLN A 3 -9.46 -2.05 14.90
N LYS A 4 -10.31 -1.01 14.86
CA LYS A 4 -11.76 -1.16 14.78
C LYS A 4 -12.26 -1.33 13.34
N LEU A 5 -11.39 -1.13 12.34
CA LEU A 5 -11.78 -1.26 10.94
C LEU A 5 -11.88 -2.74 10.55
N PRO A 6 -12.95 -3.14 9.84
CA PRO A 6 -13.20 -4.54 9.53
C PRO A 6 -12.14 -5.08 8.57
N GLY A 7 -11.65 -6.28 8.86
CA GLY A 7 -10.67 -6.97 8.02
C GLY A 7 -9.24 -6.40 8.10
N ILE A 8 -8.95 -5.42 8.96
CA ILE A 8 -7.58 -4.97 9.19
C ILE A 8 -6.86 -5.92 10.13
N LYS A 9 -5.72 -6.45 9.68
CA LYS A 9 -4.76 -7.18 10.51
C LYS A 9 -3.55 -6.30 10.74
N ILE A 10 -3.34 -5.86 11.98
CA ILE A 10 -2.17 -5.07 12.39
C ILE A 10 -1.07 -6.03 12.86
N TYR A 11 0.17 -5.74 12.48
CA TYR A 11 1.35 -6.49 12.90
C TYR A 11 2.22 -5.69 13.88
N GLY A 12 2.88 -6.41 14.77
CA GLY A 12 3.74 -5.90 15.84
C GLY A 12 3.05 -5.85 17.21
N SER A 13 3.87 -5.93 18.27
CA SER A 13 3.46 -5.79 19.67
C SER A 13 3.55 -4.34 20.15
N PHE A 14 2.90 -4.06 21.29
CA PHE A 14 3.04 -2.78 22.01
C PHE A 14 4.07 -2.93 23.15
N PRO A 15 4.75 -1.84 23.58
CA PRO A 15 4.73 -0.48 23.03
C PRO A 15 5.48 -0.40 21.68
N ARG A 16 5.07 0.53 20.80
CA ARG A 16 5.65 0.64 19.46
C ARG A 16 6.03 2.08 19.13
N LEU A 17 7.09 2.23 18.33
CA LEU A 17 7.39 3.47 17.63
C LEU A 17 6.21 3.85 16.71
N ALA A 18 6.21 5.09 16.20
CA ALA A 18 5.20 5.65 15.32
C ALA A 18 5.16 5.01 13.91
N VAL A 19 5.38 3.70 13.82
CA VAL A 19 5.40 2.89 12.61
C VAL A 19 4.39 1.75 12.77
N ILE A 20 3.42 1.70 11.86
CA ILE A 20 2.31 0.75 11.88
C ILE A 20 2.36 -0.05 10.58
N SER A 21 2.49 -1.37 10.70
CA SER A 21 2.36 -2.30 9.57
C SER A 21 1.02 -3.02 9.67
N PHE A 22 0.27 -3.08 8.58
CA PHE A 22 -1.04 -3.72 8.53
C PHE A 22 -1.41 -4.18 7.13
N ASN A 23 -2.33 -5.14 7.07
CA ASN A 23 -2.97 -5.61 5.84
C ASN A 23 -4.50 -5.48 5.95
N ILE A 24 -5.15 -5.38 4.81
CA ILE A 24 -6.61 -5.46 4.69
C ILE A 24 -6.96 -6.80 4.05
N LYS A 25 -7.80 -7.59 4.70
CA LYS A 25 -8.27 -8.87 4.15
C LYS A 25 -8.89 -8.65 2.77
N GLY A 26 -8.43 -9.44 1.80
CA GLY A 26 -8.91 -9.38 0.43
C GLY A 26 -8.19 -8.36 -0.45
N LEU A 27 -7.24 -7.58 0.06
CA LEU A 27 -6.45 -6.64 -0.73
C LEU A 27 -4.96 -6.94 -0.67
N GLU A 28 -4.32 -6.85 -1.83
CA GLU A 28 -2.86 -6.91 -1.94
C GLU A 28 -2.24 -5.61 -1.40
N HIS A 29 -1.11 -5.72 -0.71
CA HIS A 29 -0.43 -4.57 -0.12
C HIS A 29 -0.01 -3.55 -1.17
N ALA A 30 0.47 -4.01 -2.34
CA ALA A 30 0.87 -3.16 -3.46
C ALA A 30 -0.32 -2.41 -4.07
N LEU A 31 -1.47 -3.07 -4.22
CA LEU A 31 -2.71 -2.43 -4.70
C LEU A 31 -3.16 -1.35 -3.70
N LEU A 32 -3.22 -1.69 -2.41
CA LEU A 32 -3.60 -0.73 -1.37
C LEU A 32 -2.66 0.50 -1.35
N GLY A 33 -1.35 0.28 -1.47
CA GLY A 33 -0.38 1.36 -1.54
C GLY A 33 -0.57 2.25 -2.76
N SER A 34 -0.90 1.65 -3.91
CA SER A 34 -1.16 2.39 -5.15
C SER A 34 -2.44 3.23 -5.05
N ILE A 35 -3.52 2.69 -4.47
CA ILE A 35 -4.77 3.44 -4.27
C ILE A 35 -4.53 4.66 -3.35
N LEU A 36 -3.83 4.46 -2.23
CA LEU A 36 -3.51 5.56 -1.31
C LEU A 36 -2.63 6.63 -1.97
N CYS A 37 -1.71 6.23 -2.84
CA CYS A 37 -0.87 7.14 -3.60
C CYS A 37 -1.70 7.95 -4.62
N PHE A 38 -2.42 7.29 -5.52
CA PHE A 38 -3.10 7.93 -6.65
C PHE A 38 -4.39 8.68 -6.25
N GLU A 39 -5.15 8.19 -5.28
CA GLU A 39 -6.45 8.79 -4.92
C GLU A 39 -6.36 9.69 -3.68
N ALA A 40 -5.57 9.29 -2.68
CA ALA A 40 -5.51 10.01 -1.41
C ALA A 40 -4.34 11.01 -1.33
N GLY A 41 -3.31 10.84 -2.17
CA GLY A 41 -2.05 11.59 -2.11
C GLY A 41 -1.19 11.19 -0.91
N ILE A 42 -1.37 9.98 -0.38
CA ILE A 42 -0.70 9.51 0.84
C ILE A 42 0.47 8.59 0.45
N GLY A 43 1.69 9.03 0.75
CA GLY A 43 2.90 8.23 0.55
C GLY A 43 3.03 7.14 1.61
N VAL A 44 3.00 5.88 1.18
CA VAL A 44 3.16 4.71 2.05
C VAL A 44 4.28 3.81 1.55
N ARG A 45 4.77 2.91 2.41
CA ARG A 45 5.77 1.91 2.02
C ARG A 45 5.12 0.54 1.98
N THR A 46 5.22 -0.13 0.84
CA THR A 46 4.82 -1.53 0.67
C THR A 46 6.06 -2.38 0.53
N GLY A 47 6.05 -3.59 1.08
CA GLY A 47 7.19 -4.50 0.98
C GLY A 47 6.76 -5.96 1.01
N CYS A 48 7.43 -6.78 0.21
CA CYS A 48 7.32 -8.23 0.31
C CYS A 48 7.80 -8.72 1.67
N PHE A 49 7.29 -9.86 2.11
CA PHE A 49 7.87 -10.62 3.20
C PHE A 49 9.13 -11.36 2.72
N CYS A 50 10.18 -10.61 2.39
CA CYS A 50 11.44 -11.16 1.90
C CYS A 50 12.38 -11.57 3.07
N ALA A 51 11.87 -11.73 4.30
CA ALA A 51 12.58 -12.25 5.47
C ALA A 51 12.17 -13.72 5.73
N GLN A 52 12.87 -14.63 5.06
CA GLN A 52 12.45 -15.99 4.75
C GLN A 52 12.25 -16.94 5.96
N GLY A 53 12.73 -16.62 7.17
CA GLY A 53 12.64 -17.50 8.35
C GLY A 53 11.67 -17.05 9.45
N TYR A 54 11.79 -15.80 9.90
CA TYR A 54 11.06 -15.31 11.08
C TYR A 54 9.59 -14.97 10.79
N VAL A 55 9.34 -14.34 9.64
CA VAL A 55 7.98 -14.01 9.18
C VAL A 55 7.20 -15.28 8.81
N ARG A 56 7.89 -16.32 8.32
CA ARG A 56 7.32 -17.64 7.98
C ARG A 56 6.60 -18.27 9.17
N ASN A 57 7.25 -18.23 10.35
CA ASN A 57 6.68 -18.70 11.62
C ASN A 57 5.54 -17.81 12.12
N LEU A 58 5.65 -16.48 11.97
CA LEU A 58 4.63 -15.54 12.45
C LEU A 58 3.34 -15.56 11.60
N LEU A 59 3.44 -15.92 10.32
CA LEU A 59 2.31 -16.03 9.40
C LEU A 59 1.68 -17.43 9.34
N GLY A 60 2.30 -18.44 9.96
CA GLY A 60 1.79 -19.82 9.99
C GLY A 60 1.75 -20.48 8.61
N ILE A 61 2.74 -20.19 7.75
CA ILE A 61 2.78 -20.70 6.38
C ILE A 61 3.81 -21.84 6.32
N ASP A 62 3.33 -23.05 5.99
CA ASP A 62 4.16 -24.26 5.90
C ASP A 62 5.23 -24.15 4.82
N ALA A 63 6.38 -24.72 5.13
CA ALA A 63 7.62 -24.51 4.43
C ALA A 63 7.61 -24.92 2.94
N GLU A 64 6.86 -25.97 2.61
CA GLU A 64 6.84 -26.61 1.30
C GLU A 64 5.89 -25.94 0.30
N SER A 65 4.87 -25.23 0.78
CA SER A 65 3.88 -24.54 -0.07
C SER A 65 4.43 -23.26 -0.72
N ILE A 66 5.64 -22.83 -0.32
CA ILE A 66 6.14 -21.48 -0.58
C ILE A 66 7.06 -21.39 -1.81
N SER A 67 7.85 -22.41 -2.16
CA SER A 67 8.75 -22.34 -3.32
C SER A 67 7.99 -21.96 -4.60
N GLY A 68 6.83 -22.55 -4.84
CA GLY A 68 5.96 -22.21 -5.97
C GLY A 68 5.19 -20.89 -5.86
N ILE A 69 5.16 -20.24 -4.68
CA ILE A 69 4.51 -18.92 -4.53
C ILE A 69 5.45 -17.80 -4.98
N TYR A 70 6.76 -17.96 -4.76
CA TYR A 70 7.77 -16.94 -5.04
C TYR A 70 8.41 -17.09 -6.42
N GLU A 71 8.44 -18.31 -6.97
CA GLU A 71 8.97 -18.55 -8.31
C GLU A 71 8.14 -17.84 -9.40
N GLY A 72 8.83 -17.01 -10.19
CA GLY A 72 8.26 -16.35 -11.37
C GLY A 72 7.23 -15.25 -11.10
N LYS A 73 7.01 -14.85 -9.84
CA LYS A 73 6.05 -13.79 -9.49
C LYS A 73 6.74 -12.48 -9.14
N GLU A 74 6.14 -11.40 -9.60
CA GLU A 74 6.57 -10.04 -9.33
C GLU A 74 6.44 -9.70 -7.83
N PRO A 75 7.41 -9.01 -7.20
CA PRO A 75 7.42 -8.74 -5.75
C PRO A 75 6.16 -8.08 -5.20
N ALA A 76 5.46 -7.30 -6.03
CA ALA A 76 4.20 -6.64 -5.69
C ALA A 76 3.02 -7.63 -5.54
N LEU A 77 3.09 -8.77 -6.22
CA LEU A 77 2.09 -9.85 -6.17
C LEU A 77 2.40 -10.86 -5.06
N LEU A 78 3.60 -10.79 -4.48
CA LEU A 78 3.98 -11.63 -3.35
C LEU A 78 3.28 -11.19 -2.08
N PRO A 79 3.04 -12.12 -1.12
CA PRO A 79 2.57 -11.75 0.20
C PRO A 79 3.50 -10.72 0.84
N GLY A 80 2.92 -9.66 1.41
CA GLY A 80 3.66 -8.54 1.97
C GLY A 80 2.82 -7.72 2.94
N MET A 81 3.38 -6.58 3.35
CA MET A 81 2.69 -5.62 4.21
C MET A 81 2.75 -4.20 3.69
N LEU A 82 1.72 -3.45 4.05
CA LEU A 82 1.74 -2.00 3.99
C LEU A 82 2.20 -1.44 5.33
N ARG A 83 3.13 -0.49 5.28
CA ARG A 83 3.72 0.20 6.42
C ARG A 83 3.50 1.70 6.28
N ILE A 84 2.95 2.29 7.34
CA ILE A 84 2.84 3.73 7.51
C ILE A 84 3.78 4.15 8.63
N SER A 85 4.55 5.19 8.37
CA SER A 85 5.46 5.81 9.34
C SER A 85 4.92 7.21 9.63
N LEU A 86 4.40 7.39 10.82
CA LEU A 86 4.00 8.68 11.37
C LEU A 86 5.24 9.32 12.02
N ALA A 87 5.35 10.62 11.89
CA ALA A 87 6.41 11.45 12.42
C ALA A 87 5.81 12.69 13.08
N ALA A 88 6.61 13.46 13.82
CA ALA A 88 6.16 14.60 14.62
C ALA A 88 5.44 15.69 13.82
N TYR A 89 5.64 15.75 12.50
CA TYR A 89 4.99 16.69 11.60
C TYR A 89 3.59 16.26 11.13
N ASN A 90 3.12 15.05 11.46
CA ASN A 90 1.81 14.59 11.02
C ASN A 90 0.71 15.20 11.91
N THR A 91 -0.33 15.73 11.27
CA THR A 91 -1.47 16.32 11.98
C THR A 91 -2.55 15.27 12.28
N ARG A 92 -3.48 15.60 13.18
CA ARG A 92 -4.62 14.71 13.48
C ARG A 92 -5.53 14.59 12.26
N GLU A 93 -5.66 15.67 11.51
CA GLU A 93 -6.47 15.78 10.30
C GLU A 93 -5.93 14.86 9.19
N GLU A 94 -4.60 14.74 9.05
CA GLU A 94 -3.98 13.78 8.11
C GLU A 94 -4.27 12.33 8.51
N ILE A 95 -4.22 12.03 9.82
CA ILE A 95 -4.58 10.70 10.33
C ILE A 95 -6.07 10.41 10.10
N ASP A 96 -6.94 11.38 10.28
CA ASP A 96 -8.38 11.25 10.01
C ASP A 96 -8.66 11.01 8.52
N ARG A 97 -7.98 11.76 7.64
CA ARG A 97 -8.06 11.55 6.19
C ARG A 97 -7.61 10.15 5.81
N LEU A 98 -6.50 9.66 6.38
CA LEU A 98 -6.04 8.29 6.16
C LEU A 98 -7.12 7.28 6.56
N LEU A 99 -7.71 7.42 7.75
CA LEU A 99 -8.75 6.49 8.23
C LEU A 99 -9.99 6.48 7.34
N GLN A 100 -10.46 7.65 6.90
CA GLN A 100 -11.58 7.77 5.97
C GLN A 100 -11.31 7.07 4.63
N TRP A 101 -10.09 7.22 4.10
CA TRP A 101 -9.70 6.51 2.87
C TRP A 101 -9.63 5.00 3.08
N LEU A 102 -9.12 4.52 4.21
CA LEU A 102 -9.11 3.10 4.52
C LEU A 102 -10.53 2.53 4.62
N GLU A 103 -11.45 3.23 5.29
CA GLU A 103 -12.88 2.86 5.36
C GLU A 103 -13.49 2.76 3.96
N ARG A 104 -13.27 3.77 3.11
CA ARG A 104 -13.75 3.78 1.72
C ARG A 104 -13.18 2.61 0.92
N ILE A 105 -11.89 2.32 1.05
CA ILE A 105 -11.25 1.21 0.34
C ILE A 105 -11.83 -0.14 0.80
N ILE A 106 -12.06 -0.30 2.10
CA ILE A 106 -12.67 -1.52 2.65
C ILE A 106 -14.10 -1.71 2.14
N ALA A 107 -14.88 -0.63 2.02
CA ALA A 107 -16.25 -0.69 1.51
C ALA A 107 -16.32 -0.99 -0.01
N HIS A 108 -15.34 -0.55 -0.79
CA HIS A 108 -15.35 -0.59 -2.26
C HIS A 108 -14.22 -1.43 -2.89
N GLN A 109 -13.78 -2.51 -2.21
CA GLN A 109 -12.62 -3.29 -2.66
C GLN A 109 -12.74 -3.79 -4.11
N THR A 110 -13.94 -4.27 -4.49
CA THR A 110 -14.20 -4.80 -5.83
C THR A 110 -14.02 -3.75 -6.91
N ASP A 111 -14.48 -2.52 -6.66
CA ASP A 111 -14.37 -1.41 -7.61
C ASP A 111 -12.91 -1.02 -7.83
N PHE A 112 -12.14 -0.92 -6.74
CA PHE A 112 -10.71 -0.61 -6.82
C PHE A 112 -9.93 -1.71 -7.55
N LYS A 113 -10.19 -2.99 -7.26
CA LYS A 113 -9.56 -4.11 -7.98
C LYS A 113 -9.86 -4.07 -9.47
N LYS A 114 -11.08 -3.74 -9.86
CA LYS A 114 -11.47 -3.63 -11.27
C LYS A 114 -10.78 -2.46 -11.96
N ASN A 115 -10.65 -1.33 -11.27
CA ASN A 115 -10.13 -0.08 -11.85
C ASN A 115 -8.61 0.01 -11.90
N TYR A 116 -7.89 -0.91 -11.26
CA TYR A 116 -6.43 -0.96 -11.28
C TYR A 116 -5.94 -2.19 -12.04
N HIS A 117 -4.72 -2.10 -12.58
CA HIS A 117 -4.02 -3.24 -13.16
C HIS A 117 -2.55 -3.20 -12.77
N PHE A 118 -1.94 -4.37 -12.63
CA PHE A 118 -0.52 -4.47 -12.38
C PHE A 118 0.25 -4.21 -13.67
N SER A 119 1.26 -3.34 -13.62
CA SER A 119 2.16 -3.02 -14.72
C SER A 119 3.55 -3.60 -14.43
N PRO A 120 3.98 -4.68 -15.12
CA PRO A 120 5.30 -5.27 -14.92
C PRO A 120 6.44 -4.30 -15.23
N SER A 121 6.27 -3.42 -16.22
CA SER A 121 7.29 -2.41 -16.58
C SER A 121 7.57 -1.41 -15.46
N VAL A 122 6.59 -1.16 -14.57
CA VAL A 122 6.72 -0.24 -13.43
C VAL A 122 6.88 -1.00 -12.11
N GLY A 123 6.52 -2.28 -12.08
CA GLY A 123 6.49 -3.10 -10.86
C GLY A 123 5.40 -2.67 -9.86
N ALA A 124 4.32 -2.01 -10.33
CA ALA A 124 3.29 -1.43 -9.47
C ALA A 124 1.89 -1.52 -10.07
N TYR A 125 0.86 -1.30 -9.24
CA TYR A 125 -0.51 -1.14 -9.69
C TYR A 125 -0.74 0.28 -10.21
N ILE A 126 -1.32 0.40 -11.40
CA ILE A 126 -1.68 1.67 -12.01
C ILE A 126 -3.19 1.73 -12.31
N PRO A 127 -3.82 2.91 -12.17
CA PRO A 127 -5.22 3.08 -12.55
C PRO A 127 -5.35 2.81 -14.06
N ARG A 128 -6.37 2.05 -14.47
CA ARG A 128 -6.65 1.77 -15.90
C ARG A 128 -6.95 3.03 -16.71
N GLN A 129 -7.44 4.07 -16.05
CA GLN A 129 -7.81 5.34 -16.67
C GLN A 129 -6.65 6.35 -16.64
N TRP A 130 -5.41 5.91 -16.36
CA TRP A 130 -4.22 6.74 -16.30
C TRP A 130 -3.52 6.86 -17.67
N PRO A 131 -3.07 8.05 -18.12
CA PRO A 131 -3.20 9.33 -17.43
C PRO A 131 -4.64 9.85 -17.55
N ARG A 132 -5.31 10.10 -16.42
CA ARG A 132 -6.44 11.05 -16.43
C ARG A 132 -5.83 12.31 -17.00
N GLN A 133 -6.24 12.73 -18.19
CA GLN A 133 -5.66 13.85 -18.93
C GLN A 133 -4.94 14.82 -18.01
N ALA A 134 -3.61 14.83 -18.03
CA ALA A 134 -2.82 15.82 -17.33
C ALA A 134 -2.99 17.16 -18.05
N LYS A 135 -4.20 17.74 -17.97
CA LYS A 135 -4.43 19.17 -18.20
C LYS A 135 -4.10 19.90 -16.91
N THR A 136 -2.84 19.84 -16.52
CA THR A 136 -2.22 20.87 -15.71
C THR A 136 -0.94 21.25 -16.44
N ARG A 137 -1.07 22.33 -17.21
CA ARG A 137 0.04 23.23 -17.52
C ARG A 137 0.95 23.28 -16.30
N TRP A 138 2.22 22.92 -16.47
CA TRP A 138 3.27 23.44 -15.60
C TRP A 138 3.69 24.78 -16.19
N PRO A 139 3.30 25.96 -15.66
CA PRO A 139 3.98 27.19 -16.00
C PRO A 139 5.08 27.40 -14.96
N PHE A 140 6.13 26.58 -14.99
CA PHE A 140 7.38 26.90 -14.31
C PHE A 140 8.54 26.48 -15.23
N ILE A 141 8.58 27.12 -16.40
CA ILE A 141 9.86 27.47 -16.99
C ILE A 141 10.40 28.58 -16.08
N LEU A 142 11.41 28.27 -15.26
CA LEU A 142 12.23 29.32 -14.64
C LEU A 142 12.99 30.02 -15.77
N PRO A 143 12.79 31.32 -16.03
CA PRO A 143 13.66 32.07 -16.93
C PRO A 143 14.91 32.49 -16.15
N GLY A 144 16.11 32.17 -16.64
CA GLY A 144 17.31 32.87 -16.16
C GLY A 144 18.63 32.10 -16.02
N TRP A 145 18.91 31.11 -16.87
CA TRP A 145 20.30 30.67 -17.09
C TRP A 145 20.62 30.81 -18.57
N SER A 146 21.18 31.96 -18.94
CA SER A 146 21.94 32.22 -20.18
C SER A 146 22.89 33.36 -19.86
#